data_AF-A0A0C2W1H3-F1
#
_entry.id   AF-A0A0C2W1H3-F1
#
_cell.length_a   1.000
_cell.length_b   1.000
_cell.length_c   1.000
_cell.angle_alpha   90.00
_cell.angle_beta   90.00
_cell.angle_gamma   90.00
#
_symmetry.space_group_name_H-M   'P 1'
#
loop_
_entity.id
_entity.type
_entity.pdbx_description
1 polymer ?
#
loop_
_entity_poly.entity_id
_entity_poly.type
_entity_poly.pdbx_seq_one_letter_code
_entity_poly.pdbx_strand_id
1 'polypeptide(L)' 'YKEDPFFRSVLSKLTEYADFREERGLVYKHMGDAEVLCIPDISVNERRTREVIITHVHSLLAHLGHKKTLQVLREEVWW' A
#
# COMPACT_ATOMS: atom_id res chain seq x y z
N TYR A 1 7.52 2.86 6.57
CA TYR A 1 8.22 3.05 5.28
C TYR A 1 9.74 2.89 5.36
N LYS A 2 10.47 3.55 6.28
CA LYS A 2 11.95 3.48 6.31
C LYS A 2 12.53 2.09 6.55
N GLU A 3 11.77 1.20 7.19
CA GLU A 3 12.13 -0.20 7.44
C GLU A 3 11.94 -1.10 6.21
N ASP A 4 11.17 -0.65 5.21
CA ASP A 4 11.00 -1.34 3.94
C ASP A 4 12.12 -0.91 2.98
N PRO A 5 12.96 -1.82 2.46
CA PRO A 5 14.09 -1.46 1.59
C PRO A 5 13.68 -0.76 0.30
N PHE A 6 12.53 -1.13 -0.29
CA PHE A 6 12.01 -0.51 -1.50
C PHE A 6 11.56 0.92 -1.21
N PHE A 7 10.68 1.12 -0.23
CA PHE A 7 10.19 2.46 0.09
C PHE A 7 11.26 3.35 0.72
N ARG A 8 12.25 2.79 1.41
CA ARG A 8 13.43 3.54 1.85
C ARG A 8 14.20 4.12 0.67
N SER A 9 14.39 3.31 -0.38
CA SER A 9 15.09 3.74 -1.60
C SER A 9 14.30 4.81 -2.36
N VAL A 10 12.98 4.60 -2.53
CA VAL A 10 12.08 5.59 -3.14
C VAL A 10 12.12 6.91 -2.39
N LEU A 11 11.94 6.89 -1.07
CA LEU A 11 11.94 8.12 -0.25
C LEU A 11 13.27 8.86 -0.28
N SER A 12 14.41 8.17 -0.43
CA SER A 12 15.73 8.81 -0.54
C SER A 12 15.93 9.57 -1.85
N LYS A 13 15.13 9.27 -2.87
CA LYS A 13 15.25 9.80 -4.23
C LYS A 13 13.88 10.15 -4.80
N LEU A 14 12.98 10.71 -3.98
CA LEU A 14 11.58 10.88 -4.36
C LEU A 14 11.41 11.68 -5.67
N THR A 15 12.31 12.64 -5.94
CA THR A 15 12.35 13.42 -7.19
C THR A 15 12.68 12.60 -8.45
N GLU A 16 13.34 11.45 -8.31
CA GLU A 16 13.63 10.52 -9.42
C GLU A 16 12.45 9.57 -9.69
N TYR A 17 11.52 9.44 -8.75
CA TYR A 17 10.37 8.55 -8.81
C TYR A 17 9.08 9.35 -9.00
N ALA A 18 8.85 9.86 -10.21
CA ALA A 18 7.74 10.78 -10.52
C ALA A 18 6.34 10.23 -10.18
N ASP A 19 6.16 8.92 -10.18
CA ASP A 19 4.91 8.25 -9.81
C ASP A 19 4.65 8.24 -8.30
N PHE A 20 5.62 8.62 -7.46
CA PHE A 20 5.51 8.54 -6.00
C PHE A 20 5.47 9.92 -5.36
N ARG A 21 4.64 10.04 -4.33
CA ARG A 21 4.50 11.25 -3.52
C ARG A 21 4.53 10.88 -2.06
N GLU A 22 5.13 11.73 -1.25
CA GLU A 22 5.05 11.63 0.21
C GLU A 22 4.22 12.80 0.73
N GLU A 23 3.24 12.49 1.57
CA GLU A 23 2.42 13.48 2.25
C GLU A 23 2.13 13.02 3.68
N ARG A 24 2.50 13.84 4.66
CA ARG A 24 2.19 13.65 6.09
C ARG A 24 2.62 12.27 6.63
N GLY A 25 3.75 11.75 6.15
CA GLY A 25 4.31 10.46 6.53
C GLY A 25 3.75 9.26 5.76
N LEU A 26 2.84 9.48 4.81
CA LEU A 26 2.26 8.45 3.94
C LEU A 26 2.85 8.54 2.55
N VAL A 27 3.07 7.38 1.93
CA VAL A 27 3.55 7.30 0.55
C VAL A 27 2.39 6.91 -0.34
N TYR A 28 2.22 7.64 -1.42
CA TYR A 28 1.20 7.41 -2.43
C TYR A 28 1.86 7.13 -3.78
N LYS A 29 1.20 6.29 -4.58
CA LYS A 29 1.57 6.05 -5.98
C LYS A 29 0.47 6.58 -6.90
N HIS A 30 0.86 7.40 -7.86
CA HIS A 30 0.02 7.78 -8.98
C HIS A 30 -0.10 6.61 -9.97
N MET A 31 -1.34 6.29 -10.36
CA MET A 31 -1.69 5.20 -11.26
C MET A 31 -2.75 5.67 -12.26
N GLY A 32 -2.30 6.25 -13.38
CA GLY A 32 -3.20 6.84 -14.36
C GLY A 32 -3.96 8.01 -13.73
N ASP A 33 -5.29 7.93 -13.66
CA ASP A 33 -6.12 8.98 -13.07
C ASP A 33 -6.35 8.82 -11.55
N ALA A 34 -5.76 7.79 -10.94
CA ALA A 34 -5.93 7.48 -9.52
C ALA A 34 -4.64 7.70 -8.71
N GLU A 35 -4.80 7.90 -7.40
CA GLU A 35 -3.71 7.87 -6.43
C GLU A 35 -4.05 6.81 -5.37
N VAL A 36 -3.12 5.88 -5.14
CA VAL A 36 -3.32 4.75 -4.22
C VAL A 36 -2.29 4.77 -3.10
N LEU A 37 -2.68 4.32 -1.92
CA LEU A 37 -1.80 4.31 -0.76
C LEU A 37 -0.78 3.16 -0.86
N CYS A 38 0.49 3.48 -0.71
CA CYS A 38 1.54 2.47 -0.70
C CYS A 38 1.63 1.77 0.65
N ILE A 39 1.60 0.43 0.66
CA ILE A 39 1.68 -0.38 1.87
C ILE A 39 3.06 -1.04 1.98
N PRO A 40 3.92 -0.63 2.94
CA PRO A 40 5.26 -1.23 3.11
C PRO A 40 5.16 -2.69 3.55
N ASP A 41 6.13 -3.53 3.21
CA ASP A 41 6.29 -4.89 3.75
C ASP A 41 7.07 -4.84 5.07
N ILE A 42 6.37 -4.47 6.14
CA ILE A 42 6.93 -4.37 7.49
C ILE A 42 5.99 -5.02 8.50
N SER A 43 6.49 -5.28 9.70
CA SER A 43 5.66 -5.74 10.82
C SER A 43 5.36 -4.58 11.77
N VAL A 44 4.09 -4.44 12.15
CA VAL A 44 3.63 -3.52 13.19
C VAL A 44 2.92 -4.35 14.25
N ASN A 45 3.39 -4.30 15.49
CA ASN A 45 2.88 -5.11 16.60
C ASN A 45 2.81 -6.61 16.22
N GLU A 46 3.93 -7.15 15.72
CA GLU A 46 4.10 -8.57 15.34
C GLU A 46 3.28 -9.05 14.13
N ARG A 47 2.49 -8.19 13.49
CA ARG A 47 1.71 -8.51 12.30
C ARG A 47 2.23 -7.79 11.07
N ARG A 48 2.26 -8.48 9.92
CA ARG A 48 2.59 -7.83 8.65
C ARG A 48 1.49 -6.84 8.26
N THR A 49 1.86 -5.61 7.96
CA THR A 49 0.95 -4.55 7.48
C THR A 49 0.08 -5.01 6.32
N ARG A 50 0.68 -5.64 5.30
CA ARG A 50 -0.05 -6.16 4.12
C ARG A 50 -1.08 -7.23 4.50
N GLU A 51 -0.74 -8.13 5.43
CA GLU A 51 -1.67 -9.15 5.95
C GLU A 51 -2.86 -8.50 6.66
N VAL A 52 -2.60 -7.54 7.55
CA VAL A 52 -3.64 -6.80 8.28
C VAL A 52 -4.64 -6.16 7.30
N ILE A 53 -4.13 -5.50 6.25
CA ILE A 53 -4.95 -4.86 5.22
C ILE A 53 -5.76 -5.89 4.43
N ILE A 54 -5.15 -6.99 3.99
CA ILE A 54 -5.85 -8.08 3.29
C ILE A 54 -6.99 -8.65 4.15
N THR A 55 -6.71 -8.96 5.42
CA THR A 55 -7.73 -9.48 6.35
C THR A 55 -8.85 -8.47 6.57
N HIS A 56 -8.52 -7.19 6.72
CA HIS A 56 -9.52 -6.14 6.93
C HIS A 56 -10.45 -6.00 5.71
N VAL A 57 -9.90 -5.87 4.51
CA VAL A 57 -10.70 -5.78 3.26
C VAL A 57 -11.55 -7.02 3.06
N HIS A 58 -10.99 -8.22 3.29
CA HIS A 58 -11.76 -9.46 3.17
C HIS A 58 -12.95 -9.51 4.13
N SER A 59 -12.75 -9.05 5.37
CA SER A 59 -13.79 -9.04 6.41
C SER A 59 -14.89 -8.02 6.09
N LEU A 60 -14.53 -6.84 5.55
CA LEU A 60 -15.48 -5.81 5.13
C LEU A 60 -16.40 -6.29 4.00
N LEU A 61 -15.88 -7.11 3.10
CA LEU A 61 -16.63 -7.61 1.95
C LEU A 61 -17.50 -8.83 2.27
N ALA A 62 -17.74 -9.17 3.53
CA ALA A 62 -18.61 -10.27 3.96
C ALA A 62 -18.39 -11.59 3.18
N HIS A 63 -17.12 -11.91 2.89
CA HIS A 63 -16.72 -13.11 2.14
C HIS A 63 -17.19 -13.19 0.68
N LEU A 64 -17.36 -12.06 -0.02
CA LEU A 64 -17.52 -12.00 -1.50
C LEU A 64 -16.35 -12.62 -2.31
N GLY A 65 -15.42 -13.28 -1.63
CA GLY A 65 -14.34 -14.07 -2.18
C GLY A 65 -13.08 -13.26 -2.46
N HIS A 66 -12.02 -14.01 -2.77
CA HIS A 66 -10.69 -13.45 -3.04
C HIS A 66 -10.69 -12.53 -4.27
N LYS A 67 -11.51 -12.78 -5.29
CA LYS A 67 -11.54 -11.94 -6.50
C LYS A 67 -11.99 -10.51 -6.20
N LYS A 68 -13.05 -10.34 -5.40
CA LYS A 68 -13.53 -9.01 -4.98
C LYS A 68 -12.57 -8.34 -4.00
N THR A 69 -11.97 -9.13 -3.10
CA THR A 69 -10.91 -8.63 -2.20
C THR A 69 -9.74 -8.06 -3.00
N LEU A 70 -9.22 -8.81 -3.99
CA LEU A 70 -8.12 -8.37 -4.85
C LEU A 70 -8.48 -7.17 -5.72
N GLN A 71 -9.73 -7.08 -6.18
CA GLN A 71 -10.22 -5.92 -6.94
C GLN A 71 -10.10 -4.66 -6.07
N VAL A 72 -10.69 -4.67 -4.87
CA VAL A 72 -10.66 -3.52 -3.95
C VAL A 72 -9.22 -3.16 -3.58
N LEU A 73 -8.37 -4.14 -3.27
CA LEU A 73 -6.97 -3.87 -2.96
C LEU A 73 -6.25 -3.16 -4.11
N ARG A 74 -6.47 -3.54 -5.36
CA ARG A 74 -5.84 -2.88 -6.52
C ARG A 74 -6.36 -1.47 -6.79
N GLU A 75 -7.57 -1.16 -6.35
CA GLU A 75 -8.21 0.14 -6.51
C GLU A 75 -7.75 1.12 -5.41
N GLU A 76 -7.42 0.63 -4.22
CA GLU A 76 -7.16 1.48 -3.04
C GLU A 76 -5.68 1.55 -2.62
N VAL A 77 -4.90 0.50 -2.88
CA VAL A 77 -3.55 0.33 -2.31
C VAL A 77 -2.55 -0.28 -3.30
N TRP A 78 -1.26 -0.03 -3.07
CA TRP A 78 -0.16 -0.53 -3.91
C TRP A 78 1.01 -1.05 -3.09
N TRP A 79 1.64 -2.15 -3.50
CA TRP A 79 2.82 -2.70 -2.84
C TRP A 79 3.59 -3.70 -3.69
#